data_AF-A0A968CD33-F1
#
_entry.id   AF-A0A968CD33-F1
#
_cell.length_a   1.000
_cell.length_b   1.000
_cell.length_c   1.000
_cell.angle_alpha   90.00
_cell.angle_beta   90.00
_cell.angle_gamma   90.00
#
_symmetry.space_group_name_H-M   'P 1'
#
loop_
_entity.id
_entity.type
_entity.pdbx_description
1 polymer ?
#
loop_
_entity_poly.entity_id
_entity_poly.type
_entity_poly.pdbx_seq_one_letter_code
_entity_poly.pdbx_strand_id
1 'polypeptide(L)'
;MKLQKWMVSVLSGVMLCAVVFSAQAGNQGGKRTYQTADLQDLETDAFRAGAATLVRTRNEVWASLSSTDLDPAAAYTVWWVVFNNPAACFGPCGLDDLDSPSVDAGVFYAAGFVTDMGGTANASFHLKAGPPTQGIDVLVDAKG
;
A
#
# COMPACT_ATOMS: atom_id res chain seq x y z
N MET A 1 -44.21 -10.93 -1.34
CA MET A 1 -43.67 -10.50 -0.04
C MET A 1 -42.16 -10.34 -0.17
N LYS A 2 -41.68 -9.08 -0.18
CA LYS A 2 -40.27 -8.71 -0.06
C LYS A 2 -39.95 -8.54 1.43
N LEU A 3 -38.74 -8.89 1.86
CA LEU A 3 -37.84 -8.13 2.74
C LEU A 3 -36.75 -9.07 3.30
N GLN A 4 -35.57 -9.05 2.68
CA GLN A 4 -34.34 -9.68 3.16
C GLN A 4 -33.58 -8.66 4.01
N LYS A 5 -33.39 -8.97 5.29
CA LYS A 5 -32.79 -8.11 6.31
C LYS A 5 -31.27 -8.06 6.20
N TRP A 6 -30.75 -6.90 6.55
CA TRP A 6 -29.36 -6.46 6.53
C TRP A 6 -28.50 -7.15 7.60
N MET A 7 -27.22 -7.38 7.28
CA MET A 7 -26.12 -7.37 8.25
C MET A 7 -24.93 -6.65 7.59
N VAL A 8 -24.68 -5.42 8.04
CA VAL A 8 -23.45 -4.67 7.75
C VAL A 8 -22.48 -4.99 8.87
N SER A 9 -21.43 -5.75 8.58
CA SER A 9 -20.27 -5.89 9.47
C SER A 9 -19.23 -4.86 9.05
N VAL A 10 -18.92 -3.94 9.96
CA VAL A 10 -17.83 -2.97 9.85
C VAL A 10 -16.52 -3.71 10.11
N LEU A 11 -15.68 -3.88 9.09
CA LEU A 11 -14.31 -4.36 9.24
C LEU A 11 -13.40 -3.14 9.39
N SER A 12 -12.78 -3.04 10.57
CA SER A 12 -11.76 -2.05 10.90
C SER A 12 -10.51 -2.35 10.06
N GLY A 13 -10.15 -1.43 9.17
CA GLY A 13 -9.01 -1.58 8.26
C GLY A 13 -7.76 -0.95 8.86
N VAL A 14 -6.81 -1.77 9.28
CA VAL A 14 -5.45 -1.33 9.61
C VAL A 14 -4.69 -1.12 8.30
N MET A 15 -4.24 0.10 8.08
CA MET A 15 -3.42 0.48 6.92
C MET A 15 -1.94 0.31 7.29
N LEU A 16 -1.09 -0.10 6.35
CA LEU A 16 0.36 -0.32 6.54
C LEU A 16 1.11 0.39 5.40
N CYS A 17 2.19 1.12 5.70
CA CYS A 17 2.95 1.95 4.74
C CYS A 17 4.45 1.75 4.92
N ALA A 18 5.22 1.85 3.82
CA ALA A 18 6.67 1.69 3.83
C ALA A 18 7.36 2.88 3.14
N VAL A 19 8.33 3.52 3.81
CA VAL A 19 9.04 4.73 3.35
C VAL A 19 10.42 4.35 2.77
N VAL A 20 10.85 4.96 1.66
CA VAL A 20 12.15 4.60 1.04
C VAL A 20 12.94 5.74 0.38
N PHE A 21 14.23 5.85 0.74
CA PHE A 21 15.22 6.81 0.22
C PHE A 21 15.97 6.31 -1.03
N SER A 22 16.47 7.22 -1.88
CA SER A 22 17.14 6.91 -3.16
C SER A 22 18.55 7.52 -3.29
N ALA A 23 19.55 6.71 -3.68
CA ALA A 23 20.86 7.16 -4.20
C ALA A 23 21.07 6.63 -5.63
N GLN A 24 21.58 7.46 -6.55
CA GLN A 24 21.75 7.13 -7.98
C GLN A 24 23.20 6.91 -8.42
N ALA A 25 23.47 5.86 -9.20
CA ALA A 25 24.29 5.92 -10.44
C ALA A 25 24.09 4.65 -11.33
N GLY A 26 24.16 4.83 -12.66
CA GLY A 26 24.83 3.91 -13.60
C GLY A 26 24.12 2.70 -14.30
N ASN A 27 23.90 2.84 -15.62
CA ASN A 27 23.83 1.86 -16.73
C ASN A 27 22.65 0.86 -16.97
N GLN A 28 21.73 1.33 -17.83
CA GLN A 28 20.85 0.76 -18.87
C GLN A 28 20.86 -0.76 -19.26
N GLY A 29 20.76 -1.68 -18.32
CA GLY A 29 19.79 -2.78 -18.41
C GLY A 29 18.64 -2.41 -17.51
N GLY A 30 17.48 -2.05 -18.08
CA GLY A 30 16.38 -1.29 -17.42
C GLY A 30 16.51 -1.23 -15.90
N LYS A 31 17.18 -0.19 -15.38
CA LYS A 31 17.70 -0.15 -14.00
C LYS A 31 16.62 -0.61 -13.02
N ARG A 32 16.83 -1.77 -12.41
CA ARG A 32 15.95 -2.33 -11.37
C ARG A 32 16.48 -1.89 -10.03
N THR A 33 15.67 -1.16 -9.28
CA THR A 33 15.94 -0.80 -7.90
C THR A 33 15.17 -1.74 -7.00
N TYR A 34 15.88 -2.44 -6.12
CA TYR A 34 15.28 -3.34 -5.14
C TYR A 34 15.30 -2.68 -3.78
N GLN A 35 14.20 -2.82 -3.04
CA GLN A 35 14.08 -2.35 -1.66
C GLN A 35 13.32 -3.41 -0.88
N THR A 36 13.72 -3.63 0.37
CA THR A 36 12.99 -4.50 1.29
C THR A 36 12.82 -3.75 2.59
N ALA A 37 11.64 -3.86 3.18
CA ALA A 37 11.29 -3.24 4.44
C ALA A 37 10.42 -4.21 5.25
N ASP A 38 10.56 -4.14 6.57
CA ASP A 38 9.65 -4.82 7.48
C ASP A 38 8.27 -4.16 7.40
N LEU A 39 7.23 -4.93 7.72
CA LEU A 39 5.88 -4.40 7.80
C LEU A 39 5.72 -3.53 9.05
N GLN A 40 5.12 -2.35 8.89
CA GLN A 40 4.82 -1.41 9.97
C GLN A 40 3.36 -0.95 9.90
N ASP A 41 2.68 -1.04 11.03
CA ASP A 41 1.36 -0.45 11.24
C ASP A 41 1.42 1.05 10.98
N LEU A 42 0.64 1.56 10.03
CA LEU A 42 0.79 2.94 9.56
C LEU A 42 0.27 3.98 10.56
N GLU A 43 -0.62 3.60 11.48
CA GLU A 43 -1.13 4.52 12.51
C GLU A 43 -0.18 4.62 13.70
N THR A 44 0.47 3.50 14.05
CA THR A 44 1.27 3.40 15.28
C THR A 44 2.77 3.27 15.06
N ASP A 45 3.22 3.15 13.80
CA ASP A 45 4.58 2.80 13.38
C ASP A 45 5.13 1.49 13.98
N ALA A 46 4.27 0.67 14.60
CA ALA A 46 4.66 -0.56 15.24
C ALA A 46 4.98 -1.64 14.19
N PHE A 47 6.15 -2.28 14.33
CA PHE A 47 6.53 -3.39 13.47
C PHE A 47 5.54 -4.56 13.57
N ARG A 48 5.27 -5.20 12.43
CA ARG A 48 4.44 -6.39 12.28
C ARG A 48 5.28 -7.55 11.76
N ALA A 49 4.83 -8.77 12.03
CA ALA A 49 5.50 -9.97 11.59
C ALA A 49 5.37 -10.13 10.07
N GLY A 50 6.39 -9.71 9.34
CA GLY A 50 6.43 -9.81 7.89
C GLY A 50 7.39 -8.82 7.24
N ALA A 51 7.51 -8.92 5.93
CA ALA A 51 8.29 -8.00 5.12
C ALA A 51 7.68 -7.82 3.73
N ALA A 52 8.01 -6.69 3.11
CA ALA A 52 7.69 -6.41 1.72
C ALA A 52 8.96 -6.13 0.92
N THR A 53 9.00 -6.62 -0.31
CA THR A 53 10.03 -6.27 -1.29
C THR A 53 9.39 -5.47 -2.41
N LEU A 54 10.03 -4.38 -2.79
CA LEU A 54 9.67 -3.50 -3.90
C LEU A 54 10.75 -3.54 -4.98
N VAL A 55 10.36 -3.84 -6.21
CA VAL A 55 11.22 -3.80 -7.40
C VAL A 55 10.70 -2.73 -8.33
N ARG A 56 11.48 -1.68 -8.53
CA ARG A 56 11.12 -0.56 -9.40
C ARG A 56 11.94 -0.56 -10.66
N THR A 57 11.26 -0.34 -11.78
CA THR A 57 11.87 -0.01 -13.08
C THR A 57 11.45 1.41 -13.46
N ARG A 58 11.79 1.85 -14.69
CA ARG A 58 11.26 3.11 -15.22
C ARG A 58 9.75 3.10 -15.48
N ASN A 59 9.17 1.94 -15.78
CA ASN A 59 7.82 1.86 -16.32
C ASN A 59 6.88 1.05 -15.43
N GLU A 60 7.37 0.48 -14.34
CA GLU A 60 6.58 -0.37 -13.47
C GLU A 60 7.23 -0.53 -12.10
N VAL A 61 6.37 -0.85 -11.14
CA VAL A 61 6.70 -1.24 -9.79
C VAL A 61 6.08 -2.61 -9.54
N TRP A 62 6.86 -3.54 -9.04
CA TRP A 62 6.42 -4.84 -8.54
C TRP A 62 6.65 -4.88 -7.04
N ALA A 63 5.67 -5.39 -6.30
CA ALA A 63 5.80 -5.62 -4.88
C ALA A 63 5.40 -7.04 -4.54
N SER A 64 6.09 -7.61 -3.55
CA SER A 64 5.70 -8.84 -2.88
C SER A 64 5.68 -8.60 -1.39
N LEU A 65 4.66 -9.15 -0.72
CA LEU A 65 4.38 -9.05 0.71
C LEU A 65 4.34 -10.46 1.26
N SER A 66 5.00 -10.69 2.40
CA SER A 66 4.79 -11.87 3.24
C SER A 66 4.48 -11.41 4.65
N SER A 67 3.42 -11.93 5.25
CA SER A 67 3.00 -11.60 6.61
C SER A 67 2.50 -12.84 7.35
N THR A 68 2.71 -12.86 8.66
CA THR A 68 2.08 -13.79 9.60
C THR A 68 1.28 -13.01 10.63
N ASP A 69 0.69 -13.71 11.60
CA ASP A 69 -0.10 -13.13 12.71
C ASP A 69 -1.30 -12.29 12.23
N LEU A 70 -1.85 -12.66 11.06
CA LEU A 70 -3.12 -12.13 10.57
C LEU A 70 -4.28 -12.99 11.09
N ASP A 71 -5.50 -12.46 11.04
CA ASP A 71 -6.69 -13.23 11.37
C ASP A 71 -6.83 -14.41 10.38
N PRO A 72 -7.01 -15.66 10.85
CA PRO A 72 -7.17 -16.80 9.96
C PRO A 72 -8.45 -16.73 9.10
N ALA A 73 -8.36 -17.18 7.86
CA ALA A 73 -9.47 -17.20 6.89
C ALA A 73 -10.19 -15.84 6.71
N ALA A 74 -9.46 -14.75 6.87
CA ALA A 74 -9.97 -13.38 6.76
C ALA A 74 -9.53 -12.71 5.46
N ALA A 75 -10.37 -11.82 4.95
CA ALA A 75 -10.09 -11.05 3.75
C ALA A 75 -9.36 -9.75 4.09
N TYR A 76 -8.26 -9.49 3.38
CA TYR A 76 -7.45 -8.28 3.48
C TYR A 76 -7.33 -7.59 2.12
N THR A 77 -7.10 -6.29 2.15
CA THR A 77 -6.81 -5.48 0.96
C THR A 77 -5.44 -4.84 1.08
N VAL A 78 -4.80 -4.63 -0.05
CA VAL A 78 -3.53 -3.94 -0.20
C VAL A 78 -3.79 -2.69 -1.03
N TRP A 79 -3.28 -1.57 -0.55
CA TRP A 79 -3.43 -0.26 -1.17
C TRP A 79 -2.06 0.31 -1.48
N TRP A 80 -1.94 0.97 -2.63
CA TRP A 80 -0.82 1.85 -2.90
C TRP A 80 -1.06 3.17 -2.18
N VAL A 81 -0.07 3.62 -1.43
CA VAL A 81 0.03 4.98 -0.91
C VAL A 81 1.32 5.55 -1.47
N VAL A 82 1.21 6.60 -2.27
CA VAL A 82 2.34 7.18 -2.99
C VAL A 82 2.41 8.66 -2.66
N PHE A 83 3.48 9.08 -1.99
CA PHE A 83 3.77 10.50 -1.77
C PHE A 83 4.66 11.00 -2.91
N ASN A 84 4.09 11.77 -3.85
CA ASN A 84 4.86 12.25 -5.01
C ASN A 84 5.78 13.43 -4.68
N ASN A 85 5.55 14.12 -3.55
CA ASN A 85 6.44 15.14 -3.00
C ASN A 85 6.79 14.86 -1.52
N PRO A 86 7.65 13.86 -1.24
CA PRO A 86 7.96 13.45 0.12
C PRO A 86 8.79 14.48 0.91
N ALA A 87 9.34 15.50 0.25
CA ALA A 87 10.06 16.59 0.91
C ALA A 87 9.12 17.57 1.64
N ALA A 88 7.82 17.51 1.36
CA ALA A 88 6.80 18.32 2.01
C ALA A 88 6.14 17.64 3.22
N CYS A 89 6.50 16.38 3.51
CA CYS A 89 6.01 15.67 4.70
C CYS A 89 6.55 16.33 5.98
N PHE A 90 5.77 16.32 7.06
CA PHE A 90 6.20 16.90 8.36
C PHE A 90 7.36 16.10 9.00
N GLY A 91 7.46 14.82 8.67
CA GLY A 91 8.52 13.89 9.06
C GLY A 91 8.69 12.76 8.02
N PRO A 92 8.99 11.52 8.43
CA PRO A 92 8.74 10.36 7.57
C PRO A 92 7.28 10.38 7.12
N CYS A 93 7.02 10.21 5.83
CA CYS A 93 5.66 10.36 5.32
C CYS A 93 4.70 9.33 5.92
N GLY A 94 3.59 9.81 6.48
CA GLY A 94 2.62 9.00 7.21
C GLY A 94 1.16 9.34 6.87
N LEU A 95 0.22 8.82 7.67
CA LEU A 95 -1.22 9.13 7.52
C LEU A 95 -1.53 10.61 7.73
N ASP A 96 -0.79 11.27 8.61
CA ASP A 96 -0.91 12.69 8.94
C ASP A 96 -0.58 13.61 7.76
N ASP A 97 0.15 13.11 6.77
CA ASP A 97 0.50 13.85 5.56
C ASP A 97 -0.56 13.72 4.44
N LEU A 98 -1.48 12.75 4.49
CA LEU A 98 -2.39 12.45 3.37
C LEU A 98 -3.36 13.58 3.02
N ASP A 99 -3.72 14.40 4.01
CA ASP A 99 -4.63 15.53 3.81
C ASP A 99 -3.92 16.78 3.27
N SER A 100 -2.58 16.76 3.20
CA SER A 100 -1.79 17.89 2.72
C SER A 100 -1.70 17.91 1.19
N PRO A 101 -2.23 18.94 0.49
CA PRO A 101 -2.10 19.02 -0.96
C PRO A 101 -0.64 19.18 -1.42
N SER A 102 0.26 19.62 -0.54
CA SER A 102 1.66 19.84 -0.88
C SER A 102 2.47 18.55 -1.02
N VAL A 103 2.02 17.43 -0.43
CA VAL A 103 2.70 16.14 -0.55
C VAL A 103 2.34 15.38 -1.82
N ASP A 104 1.30 15.84 -2.54
CA ASP A 104 0.81 15.25 -3.79
C ASP A 104 0.60 13.73 -3.66
N ALA A 105 -0.16 13.34 -2.64
CA ALA A 105 -0.40 11.94 -2.30
C ALA A 105 -1.42 11.29 -3.25
N GLY A 106 -1.17 10.03 -3.59
CA GLY A 106 -2.11 9.18 -4.31
C GLY A 106 -2.40 7.91 -3.52
N VAL A 107 -3.68 7.58 -3.34
CA VAL A 107 -4.15 6.35 -2.69
C VAL A 107 -5.05 5.59 -3.65
N PHE A 108 -4.71 4.34 -3.96
CA PHE A 108 -5.51 3.52 -4.88
C PHE A 108 -5.28 2.02 -4.65
N TYR A 109 -6.26 1.22 -5.08
CA TYR A 109 -6.27 -0.22 -4.83
C TYR A 109 -5.11 -0.93 -5.54
N ALA A 110 -4.45 -1.86 -4.85
CA ALA A 110 -3.40 -2.70 -5.41
C ALA A 110 -3.87 -4.14 -5.62
N ALA A 111 -4.35 -4.78 -4.55
CA ALA A 111 -4.74 -6.18 -4.54
C ALA A 111 -5.59 -6.53 -3.31
N GLY A 112 -6.11 -7.75 -3.29
CA GLY A 112 -6.80 -8.34 -2.14
C GLY A 112 -6.47 -9.81 -2.03
N PHE A 113 -6.47 -10.34 -0.82
CA PHE A 113 -6.18 -11.75 -0.55
C PHE A 113 -6.98 -12.25 0.65
N VAL A 114 -7.08 -13.57 0.78
CA VAL A 114 -7.63 -14.24 1.96
C VAL A 114 -6.47 -15.00 2.62
N THR A 115 -6.34 -14.87 3.93
CA THR A 115 -5.32 -15.59 4.71
C THR A 115 -5.63 -17.07 4.78
N ASP A 116 -4.59 -17.88 4.98
CA ASP A 116 -4.79 -19.29 5.30
C ASP A 116 -5.32 -19.51 6.72
N MET A 117 -5.53 -20.77 7.10
CA MET A 117 -5.99 -21.16 8.44
C MET A 117 -4.96 -20.86 9.55
N GLY A 118 -3.71 -20.55 9.19
CA GLY A 118 -2.64 -20.19 10.12
C GLY A 118 -2.41 -18.68 10.22
N GLY A 119 -3.24 -17.84 9.58
CA GLY A 119 -3.05 -16.40 9.61
C GLY A 119 -1.84 -15.92 8.79
N THR A 120 -1.43 -16.70 7.79
CA THR A 120 -0.30 -16.35 6.91
C THR A 120 -0.81 -15.87 5.56
N ALA A 121 -0.09 -14.92 4.97
CA ALA A 121 -0.35 -14.42 3.63
C ALA A 121 0.93 -14.16 2.85
N ASN A 122 0.89 -14.51 1.56
CA ASN A 122 1.85 -14.08 0.56
C ASN A 122 1.06 -13.41 -0.57
N ALA A 123 1.35 -12.14 -0.84
CA ALA A 123 0.70 -11.39 -1.91
C ALA A 123 1.74 -10.81 -2.86
N SER A 124 1.37 -10.67 -4.13
CA SER A 124 2.18 -9.97 -5.13
C SER A 124 1.28 -9.08 -5.95
N PHE A 125 1.75 -7.87 -6.21
CA PHE A 125 0.97 -6.82 -6.87
C PHE A 125 1.93 -5.93 -7.66
N HIS A 126 1.40 -5.29 -8.70
CA HIS A 126 2.22 -4.46 -9.57
C HIS A 126 1.45 -3.25 -10.06
N LEU A 127 2.19 -2.21 -10.41
CA LEU A 127 1.69 -0.96 -10.93
C LEU A 127 2.52 -0.59 -12.15
N LYS A 128 1.86 -0.33 -13.28
CA LYS A 128 2.52 0.23 -14.46
C LYS A 128 2.48 1.75 -14.41
N ALA A 129 3.51 2.38 -14.95
CA ALA A 129 3.52 3.81 -15.18
C ALA A 129 2.40 4.20 -16.15
N GLY A 130 1.80 5.36 -15.90
CA GLY A 130 0.63 5.85 -16.62
C GLY A 130 -0.50 6.20 -15.65
N PRO A 131 -1.61 6.72 -16.16
CA PRO A 131 -2.79 6.98 -15.34
C PRO A 131 -3.28 5.66 -14.72
N PRO A 132 -3.77 5.69 -13.47
CA PRO A 132 -4.53 4.57 -12.89
C PRO A 132 -5.66 4.16 -13.84
N THR A 133 -5.96 2.86 -13.91
CA THR A 133 -7.13 2.37 -14.66
C THR A 133 -8.38 3.07 -14.13
N GLN A 134 -9.25 3.58 -15.01
CA GLN A 134 -10.49 4.24 -14.57
C GLN A 134 -11.27 3.38 -13.56
N GLY A 135 -11.61 3.95 -12.41
CA GLY A 135 -12.40 3.29 -11.37
C GLY A 135 -11.60 2.55 -10.30
N ILE A 136 -10.26 2.62 -10.32
CA ILE A 136 -9.40 2.16 -9.20
C ILE A 136 -8.97 3.30 -8.28
N ASP A 137 -9.14 4.54 -8.74
CA ASP A 137 -8.95 5.75 -7.98
C ASP A 137 -10.15 5.96 -7.05
N VAL A 138 -9.97 5.64 -5.77
CA VAL A 138 -10.66 6.42 -4.75
C VAL A 138 -9.85 7.71 -4.68
N LEU A 139 -10.21 8.70 -5.50
CA LEU A 139 -9.73 10.05 -5.27
C LEU A 139 -10.22 10.40 -3.87
N VAL A 140 -9.32 10.35 -2.89
CA VAL A 140 -9.51 11.08 -1.63
C VAL A 140 -9.56 12.52 -2.11
N ASP A 141 -10.78 13.02 -2.32
CA ASP A 141 -11.02 14.37 -2.80
C ASP A 141 -10.43 15.28 -1.73
N ALA A 142 -9.23 15.83 -1.99
CA ALA A 142 -8.58 16.84 -1.15
C ALA A 142 -9.33 18.18 -1.26
N LYS A 143 -10.66 18.12 -1.12
CA LYS A 143 -11.58 19.23 -1.11
C LYS A 143 -12.45 19.13 0.13
N GLY A 144 -11.86 19.61 1.21
CA GLY A 144 -12.55 20.27 2.32
C GLY A 144 -11.76 21.50 2.70
#